data_AF-A0A9P8ZRQ3-F1
#
_entry.id   AF-A0A9P8ZRQ3-F1
#
_cell.length_a   1.000
_cell.length_b   1.000
_cell.length_c   1.000
_cell.angle_alpha   90.00
_cell.angle_beta   90.00
_cell.angle_gamma   90.00
#
_symmetry.space_group_name_H-M   'P 1'
#
loop_
_entity.id
_entity.type
_entity.pdbx_description
1 polymer ?
#
loop_
_entity_poly.entity_id
_entity_poly.type
_entity_poly.pdbx_seq_one_letter_code
_entity_poly.pdbx_strand_id
1 'polypeptide(L)'
;MSPRSSSTDIAQPVDVEKDMHGLPSVNQGQPKPRPFTHSWSDPEIAAARGLYVKAMTFSTATTIIMLLAILSMYWGAFWQVPSHLHKLDITVVDLDGGSIGQAVVALFASPQVTGGKNQLSYTMASSRDFSSVDDVREYVLSEHTWGAVVVAPGASANLQQALTTGDATYNSSTVLTVLIVGARNENAVARLIQPPVTGALNHFVELYADSHSRGIPDNIDVRAVLKTAPQLINRPVSYHTEDIRPFDVPVASAVDFVGLIYLLVLVFLTAMLNYNIRLMTGLNELLSLQALIAVRFIVPFACYFFLSWFYSFISLAFQVPFSRAVGSGGFVLYWLSSFLGMSALGAA
;
A
#
# COMPACT_ATOMS: atom_id res chain seq x y z
N MET A 1 65.21 -45.67 52.99
CA MET A 1 64.66 -44.75 54.00
C MET A 1 64.01 -43.58 53.27
N SER A 2 62.82 -43.18 53.71
CA SER A 2 61.78 -42.31 53.12
C SER A 2 62.16 -41.15 52.17
N PRO A 3 61.23 -40.76 51.27
CA PRO A 3 61.33 -39.56 50.44
C PRO A 3 60.84 -38.30 51.17
N ARG A 4 61.36 -37.13 50.81
CA ARG A 4 60.80 -35.80 51.17
C ARG A 4 60.31 -35.11 49.91
N SER A 5 59.02 -34.76 49.91
CA SER A 5 58.32 -33.96 48.91
C SER A 5 58.62 -32.47 49.07
N SER A 6 58.91 -31.77 47.98
CA SER A 6 58.93 -30.31 47.91
C SER A 6 57.68 -29.81 47.18
N SER A 7 56.87 -29.04 47.90
CA SER A 7 55.64 -28.36 47.48
C SER A 7 55.92 -27.19 46.54
N THR A 8 55.18 -27.12 45.44
CA THR A 8 55.08 -25.97 44.54
C THR A 8 53.94 -25.06 44.97
N ASP A 9 54.28 -23.83 45.37
CA ASP A 9 53.32 -22.75 45.64
C ASP A 9 52.71 -22.23 44.32
N ILE A 10 51.37 -22.24 44.24
CA ILE A 10 50.59 -21.67 43.15
C ILE A 10 50.07 -20.29 43.61
N ALA A 11 50.43 -19.25 42.87
CA ALA A 11 49.99 -17.87 43.10
C ALA A 11 48.47 -17.73 42.92
N GLN A 12 47.82 -17.06 43.87
CA GLN A 12 46.39 -16.75 43.87
C GLN A 12 46.02 -15.70 42.81
N PRO A 13 44.85 -15.81 42.16
CA PRO A 13 44.37 -14.79 41.24
C PRO A 13 43.79 -13.59 42.00
N VAL A 14 44.03 -12.39 41.47
CA VAL A 14 43.62 -11.08 41.99
C VAL A 14 42.11 -10.88 41.83
N ASP A 15 41.44 -10.53 42.93
CA ASP A 15 40.00 -10.23 42.98
C ASP A 15 39.65 -8.96 42.18
N VAL A 16 39.00 -9.15 41.03
CA VAL A 16 38.38 -8.08 40.23
C VAL A 16 36.88 -8.04 40.54
N GLU A 17 36.53 -7.91 41.82
CA GLU A 17 35.14 -7.81 42.28
C GLU A 17 34.93 -6.49 43.03
N LYS A 18 35.30 -5.36 42.40
CA LYS A 18 35.10 -4.04 43.01
C LYS A 18 34.40 -2.97 42.18
N ASP A 19 34.16 -3.18 40.89
CA ASP A 19 33.61 -2.13 40.01
C ASP A 19 32.35 -2.53 39.23
N MET A 20 31.32 -3.03 39.93
CA MET A 20 29.93 -3.02 39.41
C MET A 20 28.93 -2.66 40.51
N HIS A 21 28.99 -1.43 40.98
CA HIS A 21 27.89 -0.82 41.71
C HIS A 21 26.77 -0.44 40.73
N GLY A 22 25.70 -1.24 40.64
CA GLY A 22 24.51 -0.83 39.88
C GLY A 22 23.39 -1.83 39.61
N LEU A 23 23.53 -3.12 39.94
CA LEU A 23 22.45 -4.12 39.84
C LEU A 23 22.25 -4.80 41.19
N PRO A 24 21.01 -5.09 41.62
CA PRO A 24 20.78 -5.81 42.87
C PRO A 24 21.43 -7.20 42.76
N SER A 25 22.49 -7.39 43.54
CA SER A 25 23.21 -8.64 43.71
C SER A 25 22.23 -9.73 44.14
N VAL A 26 22.09 -10.76 43.31
CA VAL A 26 21.45 -12.02 43.72
C VAL A 26 22.30 -12.56 44.88
N ASN A 27 21.72 -12.60 46.08
CA ASN A 27 22.35 -13.09 47.30
C ASN A 27 23.00 -14.48 47.04
N GLN A 28 24.32 -14.56 47.03
CA GLN A 28 25.09 -15.78 46.77
C GLN A 28 25.05 -16.81 47.93
N GLY A 29 24.16 -16.65 48.91
CA GLY A 29 24.06 -17.50 50.10
C GLY A 29 22.80 -18.37 50.23
N GLN A 30 21.85 -18.30 49.28
CA GLN A 30 20.65 -19.15 49.32
C GLN A 30 20.84 -20.45 48.53
N PRO A 31 20.46 -21.62 49.07
CA PRO A 31 20.55 -22.88 48.33
C PRO A 31 19.75 -22.76 47.04
N LYS A 32 20.39 -23.10 45.90
CA LYS A 32 19.70 -23.09 44.61
C LYS A 32 18.43 -23.95 44.71
N PRO A 33 17.24 -23.41 44.37
CA PRO A 33 16.00 -24.16 44.48
C PRO A 33 16.08 -25.45 43.68
N ARG A 34 15.42 -26.51 44.17
CA ARG A 34 15.49 -27.82 43.55
C ARG A 34 14.76 -27.77 42.18
N PRO A 35 15.36 -28.27 41.10
CA PRO A 35 14.74 -28.21 39.79
C PRO A 35 13.48 -29.07 39.74
N PHE A 36 12.42 -28.58 39.08
CA PHE A 36 11.15 -29.27 38.82
C PHE A 36 10.32 -29.70 40.05
N THR A 37 10.58 -29.16 41.25
CA THR A 37 9.86 -29.56 42.48
C THR A 37 8.90 -28.51 43.04
N HIS A 38 8.93 -27.28 42.53
CA HIS A 38 8.18 -26.16 43.10
C HIS A 38 6.84 -25.93 42.39
N SER A 39 5.79 -25.66 43.17
CA SER A 39 4.51 -25.16 42.66
C SER A 39 4.53 -23.63 42.54
N TRP A 40 3.66 -23.03 41.73
CA TRP A 40 3.64 -21.57 41.50
C TRP A 40 3.52 -20.74 42.79
N SER A 41 2.78 -21.22 43.78
CA SER A 41 2.55 -20.55 45.06
C SER A 41 3.63 -20.82 46.11
N ASP A 42 4.66 -21.63 45.79
CA ASP A 42 5.72 -21.98 46.72
C ASP A 42 6.47 -20.72 47.22
N PRO A 43 6.62 -20.52 48.54
CA PRO A 43 7.38 -19.42 49.10
C PRO A 43 8.85 -19.39 48.66
N GLU A 44 9.47 -20.55 48.39
CA GLU A 44 10.88 -20.64 48.01
C GLU A 44 11.17 -19.97 46.65
N ILE A 45 10.17 -19.89 45.76
CA ILE A 45 10.28 -19.20 44.46
C ILE A 45 9.65 -17.80 44.45
N ALA A 46 9.24 -17.25 45.60
CA ALA A 46 8.50 -15.98 45.65
C ALA A 46 9.25 -14.81 44.99
N ALA A 47 10.58 -14.76 45.13
CA ALA A 47 11.42 -13.75 44.50
C ALA A 47 11.45 -13.90 42.97
N ALA A 48 11.63 -15.13 42.46
CA ALA A 48 11.62 -15.43 41.03
C ALA A 48 10.24 -15.15 40.41
N ARG A 49 9.16 -15.52 41.10
CA ARG A 49 7.77 -15.20 40.72
C ARG A 49 7.54 -13.69 40.63
N GLY A 50 7.99 -12.94 41.63
CA GLY A 50 7.88 -11.48 41.65
C GLY A 50 8.62 -10.83 40.47
N LEU A 51 9.83 -11.31 40.16
CA LEU A 51 10.59 -10.84 39.01
C LEU A 51 9.90 -11.18 37.68
N TYR A 52 9.40 -12.40 37.53
CA TYR A 52 8.64 -12.83 36.35
C TYR A 52 7.40 -11.97 36.12
N VAL A 53 6.56 -11.80 37.15
CA VAL A 53 5.32 -11.00 37.04
C VAL A 53 5.65 -9.54 36.73
N LYS A 54 6.70 -8.98 37.34
CA LYS A 54 7.14 -7.61 37.06
C LYS A 54 7.61 -7.47 35.61
N ALA A 55 8.48 -8.37 35.14
CA ALA A 55 8.99 -8.35 33.77
C ALA A 55 7.86 -8.52 32.74
N MET A 56 6.95 -9.48 32.97
CA MET A 56 5.82 -9.73 32.08
C MET A 56 4.83 -8.55 32.06
N THR A 57 4.53 -7.97 33.22
CA THR A 57 3.66 -6.78 33.31
C THR A 57 4.26 -5.60 32.58
N PHE A 58 5.55 -5.32 32.79
CA PHE A 58 6.24 -4.22 32.12
C PHE A 58 6.28 -4.43 30.60
N SER A 59 6.69 -5.63 30.15
CA SER A 59 6.71 -5.97 28.72
C SER A 59 5.33 -5.84 28.08
N THR A 60 4.28 -6.31 28.76
CA THR A 60 2.89 -6.23 28.26
C THR A 60 2.42 -4.78 28.20
N ALA A 61 2.69 -3.98 29.23
CA ALA A 61 2.32 -2.56 29.26
C ALA A 61 3.01 -1.79 28.12
N THR A 62 4.31 -2.03 27.89
CA THR A 62 5.03 -1.43 26.76
C THR A 62 4.42 -1.85 25.42
N THR A 63 4.08 -3.13 25.23
CA THR A 63 3.42 -3.60 24.01
C THR A 63 2.04 -2.95 23.82
N ILE A 64 1.24 -2.79 24.88
CA ILE A 64 -0.05 -2.10 24.82
C ILE A 64 0.13 -0.65 24.37
N ILE A 65 1.11 0.06 24.94
CA ILE A 65 1.42 1.44 24.54
C ILE A 65 1.79 1.50 23.06
N MET A 66 2.64 0.57 22.58
CA MET A 66 3.00 0.53 21.17
C MET A 66 1.84 0.14 20.26
N LEU A 67 0.98 -0.77 20.67
CA LEU A 67 -0.24 -1.12 19.95
C LEU A 67 -1.12 0.12 19.82
N LEU A 68 -1.38 0.84 20.92
CA LEU A 68 -2.18 2.06 20.88
C LEU A 68 -1.53 3.16 20.05
N ALA A 69 -0.19 3.30 20.06
CA ALA A 69 0.50 4.31 19.26
C ALA A 69 0.47 3.98 17.76
N ILE A 70 0.84 2.75 17.37
CA ILE A 70 1.03 2.36 15.98
C ILE A 70 -0.30 1.96 15.33
N LEU A 71 -1.07 1.09 15.99
CA LEU A 71 -2.29 0.55 15.41
C LEU A 71 -3.36 1.63 15.27
N SER A 72 -3.44 2.59 16.20
CA SER A 72 -4.38 3.71 16.05
C SER A 72 -4.10 4.57 14.81
N MET A 73 -2.84 4.69 14.37
CA MET A 73 -2.51 5.37 13.12
C MET A 73 -3.08 4.62 11.90
N TYR A 74 -2.92 3.29 11.86
CA TYR A 74 -3.47 2.47 10.80
C TYR A 74 -5.00 2.57 10.75
N TRP A 75 -5.68 2.38 11.88
CA TRP A 75 -7.15 2.47 11.93
C TRP A 75 -7.64 3.88 11.62
N GLY A 76 -6.92 4.90 12.09
CA GLY A 76 -7.19 6.30 11.80
C GLY A 76 -7.10 6.65 10.30
N ALA A 77 -6.16 6.04 9.56
CA ALA A 77 -6.04 6.24 8.11
C ALA A 77 -7.26 5.74 7.32
N PHE A 78 -7.95 4.72 7.82
CA PHE A 78 -9.20 4.21 7.25
C PHE A 78 -10.47 4.80 7.89
N TRP A 79 -10.32 5.60 8.94
CA TRP A 79 -11.44 6.19 9.64
C TRP A 79 -12.01 7.35 8.84
N GLN A 80 -13.31 7.29 8.53
CA GLN A 80 -14.05 8.30 7.76
C GLN A 80 -13.46 8.62 6.37
N VAL A 81 -12.97 7.61 5.64
CA VAL A 81 -12.57 7.78 4.23
C VAL A 81 -13.65 8.51 3.39
N PRO A 82 -14.96 8.21 3.51
CA PRO A 82 -15.97 8.94 2.76
C PRO A 82 -16.01 10.44 3.03
N SER A 83 -15.68 10.92 4.24
CA SER A 83 -15.69 12.36 4.56
C SER A 83 -14.47 13.12 4.06
N HIS A 84 -13.52 12.41 3.44
CA HIS A 84 -12.28 12.94 2.89
C HIS A 84 -12.19 12.78 1.37
N LEU A 85 -13.28 12.41 0.70
CA LEU A 85 -13.31 12.27 -0.76
C LEU A 85 -12.94 13.56 -1.49
N HIS A 86 -13.21 14.72 -0.89
CA HIS A 86 -12.83 16.03 -1.42
C HIS A 86 -11.30 16.24 -1.53
N LYS A 87 -10.49 15.36 -0.93
CA LYS A 87 -9.03 15.37 -1.10
C LYS A 87 -8.56 14.61 -2.35
N LEU A 88 -9.45 13.84 -2.98
CA LEU A 88 -9.18 13.19 -4.26
C LEU A 88 -9.59 14.17 -5.37
N ASP A 89 -8.59 14.66 -6.09
CA ASP A 89 -8.79 15.54 -7.24
C ASP A 89 -8.83 14.74 -8.54
N ILE A 90 -9.79 15.10 -9.40
CA ILE A 90 -9.96 14.58 -10.76
C ILE A 90 -9.91 15.76 -11.73
N THR A 91 -9.10 15.68 -12.78
CA THR A 91 -9.00 16.77 -13.76
C THR A 91 -10.06 16.62 -14.86
N VAL A 92 -10.83 17.66 -15.11
CA VAL A 92 -11.80 17.72 -16.23
C VAL A 92 -11.20 18.58 -17.33
N VAL A 93 -10.89 17.99 -18.47
CA VAL A 93 -10.18 18.65 -19.57
C VAL A 93 -11.11 18.86 -20.76
N ASP A 94 -11.36 20.12 -21.10
CA ASP A 94 -12.10 20.49 -22.31
C ASP A 94 -11.13 20.77 -23.48
N LEU A 95 -11.00 19.78 -24.38
CA LEU A 95 -10.28 19.96 -25.66
C LEU A 95 -11.24 20.35 -26.81
N ASP A 96 -12.55 20.33 -26.59
CA ASP A 96 -13.58 20.64 -27.58
C ASP A 96 -13.74 22.16 -27.74
N GLY A 97 -13.87 22.89 -26.63
CA GLY A 97 -14.17 24.32 -26.60
C GLY A 97 -15.58 24.68 -27.10
N GLY A 98 -16.39 23.66 -27.43
CA GLY A 98 -17.76 23.78 -27.94
C GLY A 98 -18.83 23.58 -26.86
N SER A 99 -20.07 23.35 -27.29
CA SER A 99 -21.22 23.22 -26.39
C SER A 99 -21.15 21.96 -25.52
N ILE A 100 -20.62 20.86 -26.05
CA ILE A 100 -20.39 19.63 -25.28
C ILE A 100 -19.34 19.89 -24.19
N GLY A 101 -18.18 20.46 -24.56
CA GLY A 101 -17.11 20.82 -23.62
C GLY A 101 -17.60 21.68 -22.46
N GLN A 102 -18.29 22.78 -22.79
CA GLN A 102 -18.84 23.70 -21.80
C GLN A 102 -19.89 23.03 -20.89
N ALA A 103 -20.73 22.15 -21.43
CA ALA A 103 -21.74 21.45 -20.65
C ALA A 103 -21.13 20.44 -19.67
N VAL A 104 -20.04 19.76 -20.05
CA VAL A 104 -19.29 18.86 -19.17
C VAL A 104 -18.59 19.64 -18.05
N VAL A 105 -17.93 20.76 -18.38
CA VAL A 105 -17.31 21.63 -17.38
C VAL A 105 -18.36 22.16 -16.39
N ALA A 106 -19.53 22.58 -16.88
CA ALA A 106 -20.63 23.05 -16.03
C ALA A 106 -21.17 21.96 -15.09
N LEU A 107 -21.26 20.70 -15.56
CA LEU A 107 -21.66 19.56 -14.73
C LEU A 107 -20.67 19.35 -13.58
N PHE A 108 -19.38 19.26 -13.86
CA PHE A 108 -18.40 18.93 -12.82
C PHE A 108 -18.07 20.13 -11.92
N ALA A 109 -18.35 21.36 -12.35
CA ALA A 109 -18.33 22.56 -11.52
C ALA A 109 -19.59 22.71 -10.63
N SER A 110 -20.61 21.87 -10.86
CA SER A 110 -21.90 21.95 -10.15
C SER A 110 -21.77 21.53 -8.68
N PRO A 111 -22.36 22.28 -7.73
CA PRO A 111 -22.42 21.89 -6.30
C PRO A 111 -23.06 20.52 -6.04
N GLN A 112 -23.81 20.00 -7.00
CA GLN A 112 -24.43 18.67 -6.98
C GLN A 112 -23.40 17.55 -7.14
N VAL A 113 -22.28 17.83 -7.81
CA VAL A 113 -21.23 16.85 -8.13
C VAL A 113 -19.96 17.07 -7.29
N THR A 114 -19.68 18.32 -6.89
CA THR A 114 -18.46 18.72 -6.17
C THR A 114 -18.73 19.68 -5.01
N GLY A 115 -17.76 19.84 -4.12
CA GLY A 115 -17.76 20.83 -3.03
C GLY A 115 -18.21 20.30 -1.67
N GLY A 116 -18.88 19.14 -1.61
CA GLY A 116 -19.17 18.43 -0.38
C GLY A 116 -17.99 17.61 0.14
N LYS A 117 -17.89 17.42 1.46
CA LYS A 117 -16.83 16.59 2.07
C LYS A 117 -16.81 15.14 1.56
N ASN A 118 -17.99 14.65 1.16
CA ASN A 118 -18.22 13.30 0.65
C ASN A 118 -18.24 13.20 -0.88
N GLN A 119 -17.77 14.23 -1.58
CA GLN A 119 -17.70 14.28 -3.04
C GLN A 119 -16.24 14.44 -3.47
N LEU A 120 -15.94 14.01 -4.69
CA LEU A 120 -14.63 14.24 -5.31
C LEU A 120 -14.44 15.73 -5.59
N SER A 121 -13.18 16.18 -5.58
CA SER A 121 -12.82 17.50 -6.10
C SER A 121 -12.52 17.40 -7.59
N TYR A 122 -12.86 18.45 -8.33
CA TYR A 122 -12.60 18.52 -9.76
C TYR A 122 -11.86 19.79 -10.12
N THR A 123 -10.75 19.64 -10.85
CA THR A 123 -9.97 20.75 -11.38
C THR A 123 -10.26 20.89 -12.87
N MET A 124 -10.72 22.07 -13.29
CA MET A 124 -11.02 22.34 -14.70
C MET A 124 -9.76 22.75 -15.44
N ALA A 125 -9.51 22.12 -16.57
CA ALA A 125 -8.42 22.41 -17.49
C ALA A 125 -8.95 22.48 -18.92
N SER A 126 -8.14 23.03 -19.82
CA SER A 126 -8.54 23.28 -21.21
C SER A 126 -7.44 22.93 -22.18
N SER A 127 -7.72 23.13 -23.48
CA SER A 127 -6.73 23.06 -24.56
C SER A 127 -5.54 24.03 -24.42
N ARG A 128 -5.58 24.97 -23.45
CA ARG A 128 -4.43 25.83 -23.10
C ARG A 128 -3.42 25.11 -22.20
N ASP A 129 -3.90 24.16 -21.39
CA ASP A 129 -3.11 23.44 -20.40
C ASP A 129 -2.60 22.12 -20.99
N PHE A 130 -3.39 21.49 -21.86
CA PHE A 130 -3.07 20.22 -22.52
C PHE A 130 -3.30 20.32 -24.03
N SER A 131 -2.34 19.86 -24.82
CA SER A 131 -2.44 19.91 -26.28
C SER A 131 -3.13 18.68 -26.89
N SER A 132 -3.08 17.55 -26.17
CA SER A 132 -3.62 16.27 -26.62
C SER A 132 -4.17 15.43 -25.47
N VAL A 133 -4.94 14.38 -25.81
CA VAL A 133 -5.38 13.36 -24.83
C VAL A 133 -4.16 12.61 -24.25
N ASP A 134 -3.08 12.46 -25.03
CA ASP A 134 -1.86 11.79 -24.58
C ASP A 134 -1.14 12.59 -23.48
N ASP A 135 -1.16 13.93 -23.56
CA ASP A 135 -0.62 14.79 -22.50
C ASP A 135 -1.38 14.59 -21.18
N VAL A 136 -2.72 14.48 -21.27
CA VAL A 136 -3.55 14.19 -20.10
C VAL A 136 -3.27 12.78 -19.57
N ARG A 137 -3.05 11.80 -20.45
CA ARG A 137 -2.68 10.44 -20.05
C ARG A 137 -1.38 10.44 -19.24
N GLU A 138 -0.36 11.14 -19.72
CA GLU A 138 0.91 11.27 -19.00
C GLU A 138 0.76 12.02 -17.67
N TYR A 139 -0.09 13.06 -17.64
CA TYR A 139 -0.40 13.81 -16.42
C TYR A 139 -1.04 12.93 -15.34
N VAL A 140 -1.97 12.04 -15.72
CA VAL A 140 -2.59 11.05 -14.83
C VAL A 140 -1.56 9.99 -14.41
N LEU A 141 -0.70 9.51 -15.32
CA LEU A 141 0.36 8.53 -15.04
C LEU A 141 1.43 9.07 -14.09
N SER A 142 1.74 10.36 -14.18
CA SER A 142 2.67 11.08 -13.30
C SER A 142 2.05 11.45 -11.94
N GLU A 143 0.87 10.89 -11.63
CA GLU A 143 0.20 11.00 -10.33
C GLU A 143 -0.25 12.42 -9.92
N HIS A 144 -0.27 13.38 -10.85
CA HIS A 144 -0.73 14.75 -10.58
C HIS A 144 -2.23 14.84 -10.28
N THR A 145 -3.01 13.87 -10.73
CA THR A 145 -4.44 13.73 -10.45
C THR A 145 -4.80 12.25 -10.27
N TRP A 146 -5.96 11.95 -9.67
CA TRP A 146 -6.41 10.55 -9.48
C TRP A 146 -7.06 9.94 -10.73
N GLY A 147 -7.44 10.78 -11.68
CA GLY A 147 -8.03 10.41 -12.95
C GLY A 147 -8.41 11.67 -13.72
N ALA A 148 -8.89 11.50 -14.95
CA ALA A 148 -9.34 12.63 -15.74
C ALA A 148 -10.61 12.31 -16.54
N VAL A 149 -11.40 13.35 -16.79
CA VAL A 149 -12.51 13.32 -17.76
C VAL A 149 -12.13 14.24 -18.91
N VAL A 150 -11.88 13.67 -20.07
CA VAL A 150 -11.41 14.41 -21.25
C VAL A 150 -12.51 14.48 -22.29
N VAL A 151 -12.85 15.70 -22.70
CA VAL A 151 -13.74 15.95 -23.83
C VAL A 151 -12.88 15.96 -25.10
N ALA A 152 -13.25 15.15 -26.08
CA ALA A 152 -12.47 15.00 -27.30
C ALA A 152 -12.46 16.30 -28.14
N PRO A 153 -11.34 16.61 -28.82
CA PRO A 153 -11.24 17.81 -29.65
C PRO A 153 -12.26 17.78 -30.80
N GLY A 154 -12.99 18.87 -30.98
CA GLY A 154 -14.01 19.02 -32.01
C GLY A 154 -15.25 18.12 -31.83
N ALA A 155 -15.47 17.54 -30.64
CA ALA A 155 -16.65 16.73 -30.34
C ALA A 155 -17.98 17.40 -30.74
N SER A 156 -18.15 18.68 -30.43
CA SER A 156 -19.36 19.43 -30.77
C SER A 156 -19.54 19.57 -32.28
N ALA A 157 -18.46 19.89 -32.99
CA ALA A 157 -18.47 20.03 -34.45
C ALA A 157 -18.74 18.68 -35.14
N ASN A 158 -18.14 17.59 -34.64
CA ASN A 158 -18.33 16.24 -35.15
C ASN A 158 -19.78 15.77 -34.98
N LEU A 159 -20.40 16.02 -33.82
CA LEU A 159 -21.80 15.71 -33.59
C LEU A 159 -22.72 16.50 -34.53
N GLN A 160 -22.48 17.80 -34.69
CA GLN A 160 -23.26 18.65 -35.58
C GLN A 160 -23.13 18.19 -37.04
N GLN A 161 -21.92 17.89 -37.49
CA GLN A 161 -21.68 17.36 -38.83
C GLN A 161 -22.41 16.03 -39.03
N ALA A 162 -22.25 15.07 -38.11
CA ALA A 162 -22.91 13.78 -38.19
C ALA A 162 -24.44 13.90 -38.25
N LEU A 163 -25.01 14.86 -37.49
CA LEU A 163 -26.43 15.17 -37.51
C LEU A 163 -26.88 15.72 -38.87
N THR A 164 -26.11 16.63 -39.49
CA THR A 164 -26.45 17.19 -40.80
C THR A 164 -26.32 16.19 -41.94
N THR A 165 -25.36 15.27 -41.87
CA THR A 165 -25.14 14.25 -42.91
C THR A 165 -25.91 12.96 -42.69
N GLY A 166 -26.51 12.78 -41.51
CA GLY A 166 -27.16 11.51 -41.12
C GLY A 166 -26.16 10.35 -41.01
N ASP A 167 -24.97 10.62 -40.48
CA ASP A 167 -23.88 9.64 -40.43
C ASP A 167 -24.15 8.51 -39.42
N ALA A 168 -24.46 7.32 -39.93
CA ALA A 168 -24.69 6.13 -39.14
C ALA A 168 -23.41 5.58 -38.46
N THR A 169 -22.23 6.01 -38.89
CA THR A 169 -20.94 5.56 -38.35
C THR A 169 -20.46 6.38 -37.15
N TYR A 170 -21.16 7.47 -36.81
CA TYR A 170 -20.83 8.29 -35.66
C TYR A 170 -20.82 7.48 -34.37
N ASN A 171 -19.69 7.56 -33.65
CA ASN A 171 -19.48 6.86 -32.40
C ASN A 171 -19.56 7.84 -31.23
N SER A 172 -20.66 7.82 -30.47
CA SER A 172 -20.80 8.70 -29.31
C SER A 172 -19.87 8.37 -28.15
N SER A 173 -19.26 7.18 -28.10
CA SER A 173 -18.34 6.80 -27.02
C SER A 173 -16.98 7.49 -27.09
N THR A 174 -16.59 8.02 -28.26
CA THR A 174 -15.33 8.75 -28.42
C THR A 174 -15.44 10.21 -28.01
N VAL A 175 -16.62 10.69 -27.61
CA VAL A 175 -16.84 12.08 -27.21
C VAL A 175 -16.19 12.39 -25.88
N LEU A 176 -16.33 11.48 -24.91
CA LEU A 176 -15.75 11.62 -23.57
C LEU A 176 -14.87 10.40 -23.26
N THR A 177 -13.70 10.68 -22.70
CA THR A 177 -12.77 9.65 -22.24
C THR A 177 -12.55 9.82 -20.75
N VAL A 178 -12.85 8.78 -19.96
CA VAL A 178 -12.53 8.74 -18.53
C VAL A 178 -11.23 7.99 -18.36
N LEU A 179 -10.17 8.70 -18.00
CA LEU A 179 -8.84 8.16 -17.77
C LEU A 179 -8.69 7.79 -16.28
N ILE A 180 -8.38 6.52 -16.00
CA ILE A 180 -8.10 6.03 -14.64
C ILE A 180 -6.84 5.16 -14.64
N VAL A 181 -6.30 4.91 -13.44
CA VAL A 181 -5.13 4.05 -13.22
C VAL A 181 -5.50 3.05 -12.12
N GLY A 182 -6.11 1.93 -12.49
CA GLY A 182 -6.61 0.92 -11.54
C GLY A 182 -5.49 0.34 -10.67
N ALA A 183 -4.29 0.16 -11.23
CA ALA A 183 -3.13 -0.35 -10.52
C ALA A 183 -2.55 0.61 -9.47
N ARG A 184 -2.96 1.89 -9.43
CA ARG A 184 -2.51 2.85 -8.40
C ARG A 184 -3.04 2.47 -7.02
N ASN A 185 -4.33 2.14 -6.97
CA ASN A 185 -4.98 1.57 -5.79
C ASN A 185 -6.31 0.95 -6.26
N GLU A 186 -6.34 -0.37 -6.31
CA GLU A 186 -7.45 -1.13 -6.88
C GLU A 186 -8.75 -0.91 -6.07
N ASN A 187 -8.63 -0.70 -4.77
CA ASN A 187 -9.77 -0.47 -3.90
C ASN A 187 -10.31 0.97 -4.00
N ALA A 188 -9.44 1.98 -4.00
CA ALA A 188 -9.85 3.37 -4.07
C ALA A 188 -10.44 3.71 -5.43
N VAL A 189 -9.81 3.25 -6.52
CA VAL A 189 -10.32 3.51 -7.87
C VAL A 189 -11.68 2.85 -8.06
N ALA A 190 -11.81 1.55 -7.75
CA ALA A 190 -13.05 0.82 -7.98
C ALA A 190 -14.21 1.25 -7.07
N ARG A 191 -13.94 1.71 -5.83
CA ARG A 191 -15.00 2.01 -4.85
C ARG A 191 -15.27 3.49 -4.64
N LEU A 192 -14.26 4.35 -4.82
CA LEU A 192 -14.34 5.76 -4.42
C LEU A 192 -14.26 6.73 -5.61
N ILE A 193 -13.58 6.37 -6.69
CA ILE A 193 -13.33 7.28 -7.82
C ILE A 193 -14.27 6.97 -8.99
N GLN A 194 -14.23 5.72 -9.48
CA GLN A 194 -14.96 5.37 -10.69
C GLN A 194 -16.47 5.52 -10.55
N PRO A 195 -17.15 5.02 -9.48
CA PRO A 195 -18.61 5.08 -9.41
C PRO A 195 -19.18 6.51 -9.38
N PRO A 196 -18.65 7.47 -8.59
CA PRO A 196 -19.13 8.86 -8.62
C PRO A 196 -18.93 9.54 -9.98
N VAL A 197 -17.78 9.33 -10.64
CA VAL A 197 -17.49 9.90 -11.96
C VAL A 197 -18.45 9.34 -13.02
N THR A 198 -18.57 8.01 -13.09
CA THR A 198 -19.49 7.36 -14.06
C THR A 198 -20.95 7.69 -13.75
N GLY A 199 -21.31 7.85 -12.47
CA GLY A 199 -22.64 8.26 -12.05
C GLY A 199 -23.00 9.66 -12.55
N ALA A 200 -22.08 10.62 -12.38
CA ALA A 200 -22.25 11.98 -12.91
C ALA A 200 -22.36 11.99 -14.44
N LEU A 201 -21.52 11.20 -15.14
CA LEU A 201 -21.54 11.11 -16.60
C LEU A 201 -22.80 10.42 -17.14
N ASN A 202 -23.28 9.37 -16.49
CA ASN A 202 -24.55 8.73 -16.87
C ASN A 202 -25.71 9.72 -16.80
N HIS A 203 -25.78 10.48 -15.69
CA HIS A 203 -26.79 11.53 -15.54
C HIS A 203 -26.66 12.63 -16.61
N PHE A 204 -25.43 13.02 -16.93
CA PHE A 204 -25.16 13.99 -18.00
C PHE A 204 -25.58 13.50 -19.39
N VAL A 205 -25.28 12.25 -19.73
CA VAL A 205 -25.66 11.65 -21.02
C VAL A 205 -27.18 11.71 -21.22
N GLU A 206 -27.96 11.41 -20.18
CA GLU A 206 -29.43 11.47 -20.21
C GLU A 206 -29.93 12.91 -20.40
N LEU A 207 -29.45 13.86 -19.59
CA LEU A 207 -29.84 15.27 -19.68
C LEU A 207 -29.42 15.92 -21.00
N TYR A 208 -28.24 15.55 -21.51
CA TYR A 208 -27.74 16.07 -22.78
C TYR A 208 -28.59 15.54 -23.94
N ALA A 209 -28.99 14.26 -23.95
CA ALA A 209 -29.88 13.72 -24.98
C ALA A 209 -31.24 14.45 -25.00
N ASP A 210 -31.83 14.70 -23.83
CA ASP A 210 -33.09 15.44 -23.70
C ASP A 210 -32.99 16.88 -24.19
N SER A 211 -31.94 17.60 -23.81
CA SER A 211 -31.71 18.98 -24.26
C SER A 211 -31.36 19.05 -25.75
N HIS A 212 -30.54 18.11 -26.24
CA HIS A 212 -30.13 18.01 -27.64
C HIS A 212 -31.35 17.76 -28.54
N SER A 213 -32.22 16.82 -28.19
CA SER A 213 -33.41 16.49 -29.00
C SER A 213 -34.37 17.68 -29.19
N ARG A 214 -34.44 18.60 -28.22
CA ARG A 214 -35.22 19.84 -28.30
C ARG A 214 -34.51 20.97 -29.05
N GLY A 215 -33.19 20.90 -29.16
CA GLY A 215 -32.34 21.88 -29.81
C GLY A 215 -31.99 21.55 -31.27
N ILE A 216 -32.52 20.45 -31.82
CA ILE A 216 -32.30 20.09 -33.22
C ILE A 216 -32.93 21.18 -34.12
N PRO A 217 -32.16 21.76 -35.06
CA PRO A 217 -32.69 22.76 -36.00
C PRO A 217 -33.83 22.22 -36.88
N ASP A 218 -34.85 23.06 -37.15
CA ASP A 218 -36.03 22.70 -37.96
C ASP A 218 -35.72 22.24 -39.38
N ASN A 219 -34.54 22.59 -39.91
CA ASN A 219 -34.09 22.19 -41.25
C ASN A 219 -33.54 20.75 -41.32
N ILE A 220 -33.47 20.05 -40.19
CA ILE A 220 -33.02 18.65 -40.13
C ILE A 220 -34.24 17.73 -40.11
N ASP A 221 -34.33 16.81 -41.08
CA ASP A 221 -35.38 15.78 -41.09
C ASP A 221 -35.08 14.72 -40.01
N VAL A 222 -35.58 14.97 -38.80
CA VAL A 222 -35.46 14.07 -37.65
C VAL A 222 -35.97 12.67 -37.97
N ARG A 223 -36.99 12.50 -38.83
CA ARG A 223 -37.50 11.17 -39.20
C ARG A 223 -36.52 10.42 -40.09
N ALA A 224 -35.81 11.11 -40.97
CA ALA A 224 -34.76 10.51 -41.79
C ALA A 224 -33.54 10.11 -40.93
N VAL A 225 -33.14 10.96 -39.99
CA VAL A 225 -32.05 10.66 -39.04
C VAL A 225 -32.42 9.48 -38.14
N LEU A 226 -33.64 9.41 -37.60
CA LEU A 226 -34.09 8.27 -36.78
C LEU A 226 -34.08 6.93 -37.54
N LYS A 227 -34.25 6.95 -38.87
CA LYS A 227 -34.18 5.73 -39.70
C LYS A 227 -32.74 5.29 -39.98
N THR A 228 -31.82 6.24 -40.11
CA THR A 228 -30.46 5.98 -40.61
C THR A 228 -29.44 5.92 -39.48
N ALA A 229 -29.56 6.81 -38.50
CA ALA A 229 -28.62 7.03 -37.41
C ALA A 229 -29.36 7.46 -36.12
N PRO A 230 -30.23 6.60 -35.54
CA PRO A 230 -31.03 6.95 -34.35
C PRO A 230 -30.19 7.31 -33.12
N GLN A 231 -28.94 6.85 -33.04
CA GLN A 231 -28.00 7.18 -31.97
C GLN A 231 -27.68 8.66 -31.90
N LEU A 232 -27.75 9.41 -33.01
CA LEU A 232 -27.52 10.85 -33.04
C LEU A 232 -28.57 11.64 -32.26
N ILE A 233 -29.74 11.04 -32.03
CA ILE A 233 -30.84 11.68 -31.30
C ILE A 233 -30.95 11.09 -29.89
N ASN A 234 -30.96 9.76 -29.78
CA ASN A 234 -31.23 9.10 -28.51
C ASN A 234 -30.01 9.03 -27.59
N ARG A 235 -28.78 9.06 -28.15
CA ARG A 235 -27.53 9.02 -27.38
C ARG A 235 -26.39 9.75 -28.10
N PRO A 236 -26.54 11.07 -28.35
CA PRO A 236 -25.58 11.88 -29.11
C PRO A 236 -24.20 11.96 -28.45
N VAL A 237 -24.16 11.85 -27.12
CA VAL A 237 -22.95 11.86 -26.32
C VAL A 237 -22.91 10.60 -25.47
N SER A 238 -21.73 10.00 -25.37
CA SER A 238 -21.44 8.90 -24.48
C SER A 238 -19.98 9.02 -24.03
N TYR A 239 -19.55 8.11 -23.18
CA TYR A 239 -18.20 8.06 -22.68
C TYR A 239 -17.68 6.63 -22.74
N HIS A 240 -16.36 6.50 -22.76
CA HIS A 240 -15.69 5.25 -22.45
C HIS A 240 -14.70 5.47 -21.32
N THR A 241 -14.46 4.42 -20.54
CA THR A 241 -13.44 4.43 -19.50
C THR A 241 -12.22 3.70 -20.01
N GLU A 242 -11.08 4.37 -19.99
CA GLU A 242 -9.78 3.82 -20.30
C GLU A 242 -8.98 3.71 -19.00
N ASP A 243 -8.71 2.47 -18.58
CA ASP A 243 -7.76 2.20 -17.53
C ASP A 243 -6.36 2.09 -18.13
N ILE A 244 -5.55 3.12 -17.90
CA ILE A 244 -4.23 3.28 -18.50
C ILE A 244 -3.25 2.25 -17.94
N ARG A 245 -3.42 1.84 -16.68
CA ARG A 245 -2.68 0.73 -16.05
C ARG A 245 -3.66 -0.11 -15.23
N PRO A 246 -4.27 -1.12 -15.83
CA PRO A 246 -5.26 -1.93 -15.15
C PRO A 246 -4.63 -2.78 -14.05
N PHE A 247 -5.39 -2.98 -12.98
CA PHE A 247 -5.09 -4.00 -11.98
C PHE A 247 -5.69 -5.35 -12.42
N ASP A 248 -4.90 -6.15 -13.11
CA ASP A 248 -5.28 -7.44 -13.71
C ASP A 248 -4.56 -8.65 -13.08
N VAL A 249 -3.82 -8.44 -11.98
CA VAL A 249 -3.08 -9.50 -11.26
C VAL A 249 -3.59 -9.59 -9.82
N PRO A 250 -4.67 -10.36 -9.55
CA PRO A 250 -5.25 -10.45 -8.21
C PRO A 250 -4.29 -10.94 -7.12
N VAL A 251 -3.30 -11.77 -7.49
CA VAL A 251 -2.27 -12.27 -6.56
C VAL A 251 -1.45 -11.13 -5.96
N ALA A 252 -1.29 -10.00 -6.67
CA ALA A 252 -0.56 -8.85 -6.18
C ALA A 252 -1.19 -8.26 -4.90
N SER A 253 -2.52 -8.29 -4.76
CA SER A 253 -3.17 -7.85 -3.51
C SER A 253 -2.74 -8.69 -2.31
N ALA A 254 -2.55 -10.00 -2.48
CA ALA A 254 -2.05 -10.84 -1.39
C ALA A 254 -0.61 -10.50 -1.01
N VAL A 255 0.22 -10.16 -2.00
CA VAL A 255 1.61 -9.73 -1.80
C VAL A 255 1.68 -8.39 -1.07
N ASP A 256 0.89 -7.40 -1.50
CA ASP A 256 0.96 -6.04 -0.94
C ASP A 256 0.29 -5.94 0.44
N PHE A 257 -0.86 -6.59 0.67
CA PHE A 257 -1.55 -6.53 1.95
C PHE A 257 -1.01 -7.52 2.99
N VAL A 258 -0.89 -8.79 2.62
CA VAL A 258 -0.57 -9.87 3.57
C VAL A 258 0.92 -10.19 3.55
N GLY A 259 1.58 -9.98 2.41
CA GLY A 259 2.99 -10.30 2.23
C GLY A 259 3.89 -9.59 3.24
N LEU A 260 3.65 -8.31 3.54
CA LEU A 260 4.43 -7.56 4.53
C LEU A 260 4.32 -8.15 5.95
N ILE A 261 3.15 -8.71 6.31
CA ILE A 261 2.95 -9.39 7.59
C ILE A 261 3.80 -10.67 7.65
N TYR A 262 3.79 -11.47 6.58
CA TYR A 262 4.62 -12.67 6.52
C TYR A 262 6.12 -12.34 6.58
N LEU A 263 6.54 -11.26 5.94
CA LEU A 263 7.92 -10.77 6.02
C LEU A 263 8.31 -10.49 7.48
N LEU A 264 7.48 -9.75 8.22
CA LEU A 264 7.72 -9.48 9.65
C LEU A 264 7.74 -10.75 10.50
N VAL A 265 6.81 -11.68 10.26
CA VAL A 265 6.75 -12.96 10.98
C VAL A 265 8.02 -13.77 10.77
N LEU A 266 8.51 -13.87 9.53
CA LEU A 266 9.74 -14.60 9.21
C LEU A 266 10.97 -13.98 9.88
N VAL A 267 11.05 -12.64 9.91
CA VAL A 267 12.12 -11.90 10.59
C VAL A 267 12.12 -12.22 12.08
N PHE A 268 10.96 -12.10 12.73
CA PHE A 268 10.79 -12.35 14.16
C PHE A 268 11.12 -13.81 14.53
N LEU A 269 10.59 -14.78 13.78
CA LEU A 269 10.87 -16.20 14.02
C LEU A 269 12.35 -16.53 13.88
N THR A 270 13.02 -15.96 12.87
CA THR A 270 14.46 -16.16 12.66
C THR A 270 15.28 -15.55 13.80
N ALA A 271 14.96 -14.34 14.24
CA ALA A 271 15.64 -13.69 15.35
C ALA A 271 15.46 -14.46 16.67
N MET A 272 14.23 -14.91 16.96
CA MET A 272 13.93 -15.74 18.12
C MET A 272 14.63 -17.09 18.06
N LEU A 273 14.63 -17.76 16.91
CA LEU A 273 15.32 -19.04 16.74
C LEU A 273 16.83 -18.86 16.95
N ASN A 274 17.41 -17.81 16.37
CA ASN A 274 18.81 -17.46 16.54
C ASN A 274 19.17 -17.19 18.01
N TYR A 275 18.30 -16.51 18.77
CA TYR A 275 18.46 -16.34 20.22
C TYR A 275 18.38 -17.68 20.99
N ASN A 276 17.35 -18.48 20.75
CA ASN A 276 17.14 -19.75 21.45
C ASN A 276 18.27 -20.75 21.17
N ILE A 277 18.73 -20.88 19.93
CA ILE A 277 19.84 -21.77 19.57
C ILE A 277 21.12 -21.36 20.31
N ARG A 278 21.44 -20.05 20.39
CA ARG A 278 22.61 -19.58 21.16
C ARG A 278 22.50 -19.91 22.65
N LEU A 279 21.30 -19.82 23.22
CA LEU A 279 21.07 -20.16 24.62
C LEU A 279 21.23 -21.67 24.86
N MET A 280 20.61 -22.50 24.01
CA MET A 280 20.70 -23.97 24.10
C MET A 280 22.11 -24.50 23.89
N THR A 281 22.90 -23.87 23.02
CA THR A 281 24.29 -24.27 22.72
C THR A 281 25.32 -23.66 23.69
N GLY A 282 24.89 -22.80 24.62
CA GLY A 282 25.80 -22.10 25.54
C GLY A 282 26.68 -21.03 24.88
N LEU A 283 26.48 -20.73 23.59
CA LEU A 283 27.30 -19.75 22.84
C LEU A 283 27.26 -18.33 23.44
N ASN A 284 26.21 -17.98 24.20
CA ASN A 284 26.14 -16.70 24.90
C ASN A 284 27.22 -16.56 25.99
N GLU A 285 27.69 -17.67 26.57
CA GLU A 285 28.70 -17.68 27.64
C GLU A 285 30.11 -17.99 27.10
N LEU A 286 30.20 -18.69 25.97
CA LEU A 286 31.47 -19.14 25.38
C LEU A 286 32.13 -18.12 24.45
N LEU A 287 31.36 -17.24 23.82
CA LEU A 287 31.87 -16.27 22.85
C LEU A 287 32.33 -14.98 23.52
N SER A 288 33.39 -14.37 22.97
CA SER A 288 33.77 -13.00 23.32
C SER A 288 32.66 -12.02 22.90
N LEU A 289 32.61 -10.85 23.55
CA LEU A 289 31.58 -9.83 23.26
C LEU A 289 31.53 -9.45 21.77
N GLN A 290 32.70 -9.29 21.13
CA GLN A 290 32.79 -8.96 19.70
C GLN A 290 32.24 -10.08 18.81
N ALA A 291 32.60 -11.34 19.11
CA ALA A 291 32.09 -12.48 18.38
C ALA A 291 30.59 -12.68 18.59
N LEU A 292 30.08 -12.40 19.80
CA LEU A 292 28.65 -12.49 20.10
C LEU A 292 27.85 -11.43 19.34
N ILE A 293 28.34 -10.19 19.28
CA ILE A 293 27.73 -9.13 18.47
C ILE A 293 27.76 -9.52 16.98
N ALA A 294 28.89 -10.01 16.48
CA ALA A 294 29.01 -10.45 15.09
C ALA A 294 28.00 -11.56 14.76
N VAL A 295 27.84 -12.57 15.62
CA VAL A 295 26.85 -13.66 15.43
C VAL A 295 25.41 -13.13 15.46
N ARG A 296 25.11 -12.11 16.29
CA ARG A 296 23.77 -11.51 16.36
C ARG A 296 23.35 -10.78 15.09
N PHE A 297 24.30 -10.22 14.33
CA PHE A 297 24.00 -9.50 13.09
C PHE A 297 24.24 -10.35 11.85
N ILE A 298 25.42 -10.97 11.73
CA ILE A 298 25.81 -11.67 10.50
C ILE A 298 24.92 -12.88 10.24
N VAL A 299 24.58 -13.67 11.26
CA VAL A 299 23.81 -14.91 11.07
C VAL A 299 22.36 -14.62 10.62
N PRO A 300 21.58 -13.75 11.29
CA PRO A 300 20.25 -13.38 10.79
C PRO A 300 20.28 -12.78 9.40
N PHE A 301 21.24 -11.89 9.08
CA PHE A 301 21.37 -11.32 7.73
C PHE A 301 21.62 -12.38 6.65
N ALA A 302 22.50 -13.35 6.93
CA ALA A 302 22.71 -14.48 6.03
C ALA A 302 21.43 -15.33 5.85
N CYS A 303 20.69 -15.58 6.93
CA CYS A 303 19.40 -16.26 6.85
C CYS A 303 18.36 -15.46 6.04
N TYR A 304 18.26 -14.15 6.26
CA TYR A 304 17.34 -13.26 5.54
C TYR A 304 17.62 -13.24 4.04
N PHE A 305 18.87 -13.36 3.61
CA PHE A 305 19.21 -13.47 2.20
C PHE A 305 18.52 -14.66 1.52
N PHE A 306 18.60 -15.85 2.12
CA PHE A 306 17.94 -17.05 1.58
C PHE A 306 16.43 -17.03 1.78
N LEU A 307 15.95 -16.60 2.95
CA LEU A 307 14.51 -16.54 3.24
C LEU A 307 13.79 -15.57 2.31
N SER A 308 14.35 -14.37 2.11
CA SER A 308 13.80 -13.40 1.16
C SER A 308 13.77 -13.93 -0.26
N TRP A 309 14.77 -14.71 -0.69
CA TRP A 309 14.76 -15.35 -2.01
C TRP A 309 13.58 -16.31 -2.18
N PHE A 310 13.42 -17.26 -1.27
CA PHE A 310 12.31 -18.22 -1.34
C PHE A 310 10.95 -17.56 -1.15
N TYR A 311 10.87 -16.54 -0.28
CA TYR A 311 9.67 -15.74 -0.10
C TYR A 311 9.27 -15.04 -1.41
N SER A 312 10.19 -14.31 -2.04
CA SER A 312 9.90 -13.62 -3.30
C SER A 312 9.66 -14.60 -4.46
N PHE A 313 10.32 -15.76 -4.45
CA PHE A 313 10.12 -16.81 -5.44
C PHE A 313 8.67 -17.33 -5.47
N ILE A 314 7.96 -17.35 -4.34
CA ILE A 314 6.54 -17.76 -4.32
C ILE A 314 5.71 -16.84 -5.22
N SER A 315 5.91 -15.51 -5.13
CA SER A 315 5.22 -14.56 -6.01
C SER A 315 5.55 -14.80 -7.49
N LEU A 316 6.79 -15.15 -7.80
CA LEU A 316 7.19 -15.52 -9.17
C LEU A 316 6.54 -16.84 -9.63
N ALA A 317 6.44 -17.84 -8.75
CA ALA A 317 5.81 -19.12 -9.03
C ALA A 317 4.31 -18.99 -9.35
N PHE A 318 3.63 -18.03 -8.70
CA PHE A 318 2.25 -17.64 -9.03
C PHE A 318 2.15 -16.64 -10.19
N GLN A 319 3.19 -16.54 -11.02
CA GLN A 319 3.21 -15.79 -12.27
C GLN A 319 2.96 -14.28 -12.12
N VAL A 320 3.37 -13.68 -10.99
CA VAL A 320 3.31 -12.22 -10.83
C VAL A 320 4.25 -11.56 -11.85
N PRO A 321 3.74 -10.65 -12.71
CA PRO A 321 4.52 -10.07 -13.80
C PRO A 321 5.38 -8.89 -13.31
N PHE A 322 6.57 -9.20 -12.79
CA PHE A 322 7.51 -8.18 -12.30
C PHE A 322 8.13 -7.30 -13.41
N SER A 323 7.92 -7.63 -14.69
CA SER A 323 8.54 -6.92 -15.81
C SER A 323 7.87 -5.61 -16.22
N ARG A 324 6.68 -5.30 -15.70
CA ARG A 324 5.86 -4.18 -16.20
C ARG A 324 6.43 -2.79 -15.95
N ALA A 325 7.15 -2.59 -14.84
CA ALA A 325 7.71 -1.29 -14.49
C ALA A 325 9.19 -1.15 -14.85
N VAL A 326 10.00 -2.18 -14.58
CA VAL A 326 11.48 -2.11 -14.67
C VAL A 326 12.06 -3.14 -15.65
N GLY A 327 11.22 -3.82 -16.42
CA GLY A 327 11.66 -4.85 -17.36
C GLY A 327 12.18 -6.11 -16.67
N SER A 328 13.12 -6.82 -17.31
CA SER A 328 13.60 -8.14 -16.85
C SER A 328 14.23 -8.14 -15.44
N GLY A 329 14.67 -6.99 -14.93
CA GLY A 329 15.25 -6.84 -13.59
C GLY A 329 14.23 -6.71 -12.45
N GLY A 330 12.93 -6.58 -12.74
CA GLY A 330 11.93 -6.27 -11.71
C GLY A 330 11.82 -7.31 -10.60
N PHE A 331 12.00 -8.59 -10.90
CA PHE A 331 11.99 -9.65 -9.88
C PHE A 331 13.16 -9.50 -8.90
N VAL A 332 14.35 -9.19 -9.42
CA VAL A 332 15.56 -9.00 -8.59
C VAL A 332 15.38 -7.80 -7.67
N LEU A 333 14.77 -6.72 -8.15
CA LEU A 333 14.47 -5.54 -7.33
C LEU A 333 13.44 -5.85 -6.24
N TYR A 334 12.41 -6.63 -6.55
CA TYR A 334 11.43 -7.07 -5.55
C TYR A 334 12.06 -7.96 -4.47
N TRP A 335 12.89 -8.91 -4.88
CA TRP A 335 13.67 -9.74 -3.95
C TRP A 335 14.61 -8.90 -3.08
N LEU A 336 15.39 -8.01 -3.69
CA LEU A 336 16.32 -7.14 -2.96
C LEU A 336 15.58 -6.22 -1.98
N SER A 337 14.42 -5.69 -2.36
CA SER A 337 13.57 -4.89 -1.48
C SER A 337 13.05 -5.71 -0.30
N SER A 338 12.66 -6.96 -0.54
CA SER A 338 12.25 -7.90 0.51
C SER A 338 13.41 -8.21 1.46
N PHE A 339 14.61 -8.44 0.92
CA PHE A 339 15.83 -8.66 1.70
C PHE A 339 16.19 -7.46 2.58
N LEU A 340 16.19 -6.26 2.01
CA LEU A 340 16.46 -5.03 2.74
C LEU A 340 15.40 -4.76 3.80
N GLY A 341 14.12 -5.02 3.49
CA GLY A 341 13.03 -4.94 4.45
C GLY A 341 13.22 -5.91 5.62
N MET A 342 13.57 -7.17 5.35
CA MET A 342 13.85 -8.15 6.40
C MET A 342 15.06 -7.74 7.26
N SER A 343 16.10 -7.22 6.62
CA SER A 343 17.32 -6.77 7.29
C SER A 343 17.09 -5.56 8.17
N ALA A 344 16.31 -4.57 7.71
CA ALA A 344 15.97 -3.39 8.47
C ALA A 344 15.13 -3.73 9.70
N LEU A 345 14.12 -4.60 9.54
CA LEU A 345 13.26 -5.04 10.65
C LEU A 345 14.00 -5.94 11.64
N GLY A 346 14.92 -6.79 11.18
CA GLY A 346 15.67 -7.70 12.03
C GLY A 346 16.81 -7.03 12.81
N ALA A 347 17.26 -5.85 12.36
CA ALA A 347 18.29 -5.06 13.04
C ALA A 347 17.73 -4.07 14.07
N ALA A 348 16.42 -3.79 14.04
CA ALA A 348 15.71 -2.90 14.97
C ALA A 348 15.45 -3.56 16.33
#